data_AF-A0A5Q8CKE3-F1
#
_entry.id   AF-A0A5Q8CKE3-F1
#
_cell.length_a   1.000
_cell.length_b   1.000
_cell.length_c   1.000
_cell.angle_alpha   90.00
_cell.angle_beta   90.00
_cell.angle_gamma   90.00
#
_symmetry.space_group_name_H-M   'P 1'
#
loop_
_entity.id
_entity.type
_entity.pdbx_description
1 polymer ?
#
loop_
_entity_poly.entity_id
_entity_poly.type
_entity_poly.pdbx_seq_one_letter_code
_entity_poly.pdbx_strand_id
1 'polypeptide(L)'
;MGVVAPRLLDREFRSLLARIARFVIESRQVSRLDAIRLVWNLISLVAFIQHERARRNSIIIMDQGLLQGFWSILLKSRCRKTSENWLDMLSAVGLHDMVFVHLRSETGIARDRLLTRGDRSSRLQRTSPDSDPDLWSAADRACREMAATLERGMGTEDRMGVLAAIDIERLASPEDVASRALEAVRSACLERHRQSLSSGQRA
;
A
#
# COMPACT_ATOMS: atom_id res chain seq x y z
N MET A 1 -14.11 -11.53 -10.03
CA MET A 1 -15.42 -11.91 -9.44
C MET A 1 -15.32 -13.10 -8.48
N GLY A 2 -14.58 -14.16 -8.80
CA GLY A 2 -14.56 -15.41 -8.01
C GLY A 2 -14.06 -15.34 -6.55
N VAL A 3 -13.19 -14.38 -6.21
CA VAL A 3 -12.63 -14.26 -4.83
C VAL A 3 -13.45 -13.32 -3.94
N VAL A 4 -14.11 -12.32 -4.52
CA VAL A 4 -14.84 -11.27 -3.79
C VAL A 4 -16.27 -11.72 -3.45
N ALA A 5 -16.97 -12.35 -4.40
CA ALA A 5 -18.39 -12.69 -4.23
C ALA A 5 -18.68 -13.59 -3.00
N PRO A 6 -17.88 -14.63 -2.70
CA PRO A 6 -18.10 -15.46 -1.51
C PRO A 6 -17.94 -14.70 -0.19
N ARG A 7 -17.16 -13.62 -0.17
CA ARG A 7 -16.83 -12.85 1.04
C ARG A 7 -17.87 -11.80 1.40
N LEU A 8 -18.81 -11.49 0.51
CA LEU A 8 -19.90 -10.55 0.81
C LEU A 8 -20.86 -11.07 1.90
N LEU A 9 -20.80 -12.35 2.24
CA LEU A 9 -21.53 -12.93 3.38
C LEU A 9 -20.88 -12.59 4.73
N ASP A 10 -19.58 -12.26 4.74
CA ASP A 10 -18.83 -11.89 5.93
C ASP A 10 -19.17 -10.44 6.36
N ARG A 11 -19.53 -10.27 7.64
CA ARG A 11 -19.91 -8.98 8.21
C ARG A 11 -18.72 -8.03 8.32
N GLU A 12 -17.54 -8.53 8.67
CA GLU A 12 -16.32 -7.72 8.78
C GLU A 12 -15.88 -7.25 7.40
N PHE A 13 -15.91 -8.13 6.41
CA PHE A 13 -15.61 -7.79 5.03
C PHE A 13 -16.57 -6.72 4.49
N ARG A 14 -17.88 -6.85 4.74
CA ARG A 14 -18.87 -5.83 4.35
C ARG A 14 -18.65 -4.48 5.06
N SER A 15 -18.28 -4.51 6.33
CA SER A 15 -17.96 -3.31 7.10
C SER A 15 -16.74 -2.59 6.49
N LEU A 16 -15.67 -3.34 6.19
CA LEU A 16 -14.47 -2.81 5.55
C LEU A 16 -14.76 -2.27 4.14
N LEU A 17 -15.59 -2.98 3.36
CA LEU A 17 -16.06 -2.52 2.05
C LEU A 17 -16.77 -1.16 2.16
N ALA A 18 -17.68 -1.01 3.13
CA ALA A 18 -18.40 0.24 3.35
C ALA A 18 -17.45 1.39 3.74
N ARG A 19 -16.44 1.11 4.58
CA ARG A 19 -15.41 2.09 4.96
C ARG A 19 -14.55 2.50 3.75
N ILE A 20 -14.10 1.55 2.94
CA ILE A 20 -13.34 1.83 1.70
C ILE A 20 -14.19 2.67 0.73
N ALA A 21 -15.45 2.30 0.54
CA ALA A 21 -16.35 3.06 -0.33
C ALA A 21 -16.55 4.49 0.19
N ARG A 22 -16.81 4.66 1.48
CA ARG A 22 -16.94 5.98 2.12
C ARG A 22 -15.68 6.82 1.95
N PHE A 23 -14.52 6.24 2.24
CA PHE A 23 -13.22 6.88 2.06
C PHE A 23 -13.00 7.37 0.63
N VAL A 24 -13.27 6.53 -0.38
CA VAL A 24 -13.08 6.90 -1.79
C VAL A 24 -14.11 7.96 -2.22
N ILE A 25 -15.36 7.86 -1.79
CA ILE A 25 -16.41 8.83 -2.14
C ILE A 25 -16.10 10.20 -1.52
N GLU A 26 -15.79 10.25 -0.23
CA GLU A 26 -15.45 11.47 0.49
C GLU A 26 -14.15 12.11 -0.01
N SER A 27 -13.21 11.30 -0.53
CA SER A 27 -11.99 11.81 -1.15
C SER A 27 -12.25 12.65 -2.42
N ARG A 28 -13.49 12.64 -2.95
CA ARG A 28 -13.90 13.41 -4.14
C ARG A 28 -12.93 13.25 -5.31
N GLN A 29 -12.76 12.00 -5.75
CA GLN A 29 -11.96 11.67 -6.92
C GLN A 29 -12.40 12.46 -8.16
N VAL A 30 -11.47 12.69 -9.08
CA VAL A 30 -11.68 13.51 -10.29
C VAL A 30 -12.82 12.97 -11.18
N SER A 31 -13.04 11.65 -11.20
CA SER A 31 -14.10 10.98 -11.96
C SER A 31 -14.81 9.92 -11.14
N ARG A 32 -16.13 9.77 -11.37
CA ARG A 32 -16.94 8.69 -10.79
C ARG A 32 -16.47 7.30 -11.23
N LEU A 33 -16.03 7.17 -12.48
CA LEU A 33 -15.46 5.92 -13.00
C LEU A 33 -14.14 5.58 -12.29
N ASP A 34 -13.33 6.59 -12.00
CA ASP A 34 -12.09 6.41 -11.25
C ASP A 34 -12.35 6.01 -9.80
N ALA A 35 -13.39 6.56 -9.16
CA ALA A 35 -13.82 6.15 -7.83
C ALA A 35 -14.26 4.67 -7.81
N ILE A 36 -15.08 4.24 -8.77
CA ILE A 36 -15.52 2.83 -8.88
C ILE A 36 -14.30 1.90 -9.07
N ARG A 37 -13.38 2.26 -9.95
CA ARG A 37 -12.15 1.47 -10.19
C ARG A 37 -11.29 1.36 -8.94
N LEU A 38 -11.12 2.45 -8.20
CA LEU A 38 -10.36 2.47 -6.94
C LEU A 38 -10.98 1.60 -5.86
N VAL A 39 -12.30 1.71 -5.66
CA VAL A 39 -13.05 0.86 -4.74
C VAL A 39 -12.90 -0.61 -5.12
N TRP A 40 -13.10 -0.93 -6.40
CA TRP A 40 -12.99 -2.30 -6.90
C TRP A 40 -11.58 -2.89 -6.72
N ASN A 41 -10.54 -2.11 -7.04
CA ASN A 41 -9.15 -2.56 -6.90
C ASN A 41 -8.81 -2.83 -5.43
N LEU A 42 -9.16 -1.94 -4.51
CA LEU A 42 -8.91 -2.14 -3.08
C LEU A 42 -9.68 -3.34 -2.53
N ILE A 43 -10.97 -3.48 -2.85
CA ILE A 43 -11.77 -4.61 -2.38
C ILE A 43 -11.22 -5.94 -2.93
N SER A 44 -10.84 -5.96 -4.20
CA SER A 44 -10.24 -7.16 -4.81
C SER A 44 -8.94 -7.55 -4.12
N LEU A 45 -8.12 -6.56 -3.75
CA LEU A 45 -6.87 -6.78 -3.03
C LEU A 45 -7.09 -7.32 -1.62
N VAL A 46 -8.03 -6.72 -0.88
CA VAL A 46 -8.41 -7.20 0.47
C VAL A 46 -8.95 -8.63 0.40
N ALA A 47 -9.83 -8.91 -0.56
CA ALA A 47 -10.39 -10.26 -0.74
C ALA A 47 -9.31 -11.28 -1.09
N PHE A 48 -8.35 -10.89 -1.94
CA PHE A 48 -7.20 -11.72 -2.28
C PHE A 48 -6.34 -12.04 -1.07
N ILE A 49 -5.97 -11.02 -0.27
CA ILE A 49 -5.20 -11.20 0.97
C ILE A 49 -5.91 -12.15 1.92
N GLN A 50 -7.21 -11.96 2.17
CA GLN A 50 -7.98 -12.84 3.06
C GLN A 50 -8.14 -14.26 2.52
N HIS A 51 -8.25 -14.41 1.20
CA HIS A 51 -8.31 -15.73 0.56
C HIS A 51 -7.00 -16.48 0.72
N GLU A 52 -5.89 -15.82 0.42
CA GLU A 52 -4.59 -16.46 0.48
C GLU A 52 -4.12 -16.71 1.91
N ARG A 53 -4.51 -15.88 2.89
CA ARG A 53 -4.29 -16.17 4.31
C ARG A 53 -4.92 -17.47 4.80
N ALA A 54 -6.01 -17.91 4.17
CA ALA A 54 -6.61 -19.19 4.50
C ALA A 54 -5.72 -20.37 4.05
N ARG A 55 -4.75 -20.14 3.15
CA ARG A 55 -3.78 -21.14 2.73
C ARG A 55 -2.59 -21.16 3.68
N ARG A 56 -2.31 -22.33 4.26
CA ARG A 56 -1.17 -22.51 5.15
C ARG A 56 0.15 -22.55 4.35
N ASN A 57 1.23 -22.06 4.96
CA ASN A 57 2.61 -22.17 4.48
C ASN A 57 2.89 -21.52 3.11
N SER A 58 2.30 -20.36 2.83
CA SER A 58 2.61 -19.59 1.62
C SER A 58 3.22 -18.22 1.94
N ILE A 59 4.19 -17.79 1.13
CA ILE A 59 4.71 -16.42 1.12
C ILE A 59 4.22 -15.78 -0.17
N ILE A 60 3.65 -14.59 -0.06
CA ILE A 60 2.99 -13.92 -1.18
C ILE A 60 3.63 -12.57 -1.36
N ILE A 61 4.18 -12.36 -2.54
CA ILE A 61 4.78 -11.09 -2.95
C ILE A 61 3.73 -10.36 -3.78
N MET A 62 3.40 -9.14 -3.36
CA MET A 62 2.41 -8.29 -4.00
C MET A 62 3.11 -7.07 -4.57
N ASP A 63 3.12 -6.95 -5.89
CA ASP A 63 3.71 -5.82 -6.63
C ASP A 63 2.91 -4.51 -6.45
N GLN A 64 1.59 -4.63 -6.31
CA GLN A 64 0.67 -3.55 -5.95
C GLN A 64 0.06 -3.81 -4.58
N GLY A 65 0.67 -3.26 -3.54
CA GLY A 65 0.21 -3.41 -2.16
C GLY A 65 -0.97 -2.50 -1.80
N LEU A 66 -1.60 -2.79 -0.65
CA LEU A 66 -2.68 -1.96 -0.08
C LEU A 66 -2.26 -0.50 0.08
N LEU A 67 -0.99 -0.27 0.47
CA LEU A 67 -0.42 1.07 0.59
C LEU A 67 -0.43 1.82 -0.73
N GLN A 68 -0.10 1.17 -1.85
CA GLN A 68 -0.16 1.80 -3.17
C GLN A 68 -1.61 2.17 -3.54
N GLY A 69 -2.58 1.34 -3.16
CA GLY A 69 -4.01 1.63 -3.35
C GLY A 69 -4.46 2.88 -2.58
N PHE A 70 -4.14 2.96 -1.28
CA PHE A 70 -4.43 4.14 -0.47
C PHE A 70 -3.69 5.38 -0.94
N TRP A 71 -2.41 5.25 -1.29
CA TRP A 71 -1.60 6.32 -1.86
C TRP A 71 -2.23 6.88 -3.14
N SER A 72 -2.71 5.99 -4.03
CA SER A 72 -3.37 6.41 -5.26
C SER A 72 -4.65 7.20 -5.02
N ILE A 73 -5.38 6.93 -3.94
CA ILE A 73 -6.61 7.68 -3.57
C ILE A 73 -6.23 9.05 -3.03
N LEU A 74 -5.28 9.09 -2.10
CA LEU A 74 -4.81 10.31 -1.44
C LEU A 74 -4.19 11.29 -2.45
N LEU A 75 -3.42 10.80 -3.42
CA LEU A 75 -2.75 11.62 -4.42
C LEU A 75 -3.72 12.44 -5.29
N LYS A 76 -4.88 11.90 -5.63
CA LYS A 76 -5.87 12.55 -6.52
C LYS A 76 -7.11 13.02 -5.77
N SER A 77 -7.07 12.99 -4.44
CA SER A 77 -8.16 13.47 -3.61
C SER A 77 -8.25 14.99 -3.64
N ARG A 78 -9.47 15.52 -3.81
CA ARG A 78 -9.75 16.95 -3.65
C ARG A 78 -10.09 17.34 -2.20
N CYS A 79 -10.23 16.36 -1.31
CA CYS A 79 -10.61 16.57 0.09
C CYS A 79 -9.65 15.81 1.01
N ARG A 80 -8.80 16.55 1.75
CA ARG A 80 -7.79 15.94 2.64
C ARG A 80 -8.35 15.32 3.92
N LYS A 81 -9.60 15.62 4.28
CA LYS A 81 -10.26 15.07 5.47
C LYS A 81 -11.39 14.14 5.05
N THR A 82 -11.21 12.86 5.37
CA THR A 82 -12.24 11.82 5.30
C THR A 82 -12.62 11.42 6.72
N SER A 83 -13.85 10.97 6.91
CA SER A 83 -14.33 10.40 8.18
C SER A 83 -13.65 9.07 8.50
N GLU A 84 -13.12 8.39 7.48
CA GLU A 84 -12.36 7.14 7.59
C GLU A 84 -10.85 7.39 7.56
N ASN A 85 -10.11 6.68 8.41
CA ASN A 85 -8.65 6.66 8.42
C ASN A 85 -8.13 5.43 7.67
N TRP A 86 -7.28 5.65 6.66
CA TRP A 86 -6.66 4.57 5.88
C TRP A 86 -5.85 3.60 6.75
N LEU A 87 -5.22 4.10 7.82
CA LEU A 87 -4.44 3.29 8.75
C LEU A 87 -5.33 2.33 9.55
N ASP A 88 -6.51 2.77 9.98
CA ASP A 88 -7.47 1.92 10.70
C ASP A 88 -8.10 0.87 9.77
N MET A 89 -8.33 1.22 8.51
CA MET A 89 -8.77 0.25 7.49
C MET A 89 -7.68 -0.78 7.21
N LEU A 90 -6.43 -0.33 7.12
CA LEU A 90 -5.27 -1.19 6.92
C LEU A 90 -5.08 -2.14 8.12
N SER A 91 -5.19 -1.64 9.35
CA SER A 91 -5.18 -2.44 10.58
C SER A 91 -6.33 -3.45 10.63
N ALA A 92 -7.52 -3.10 10.15
CA ALA A 92 -8.67 -4.01 10.07
C ALA A 92 -8.48 -5.13 9.03
N VAL A 93 -7.65 -4.92 8.01
CA VAL A 93 -7.20 -6.03 7.14
C VAL A 93 -6.31 -6.99 7.93
N GLY A 94 -5.68 -6.54 9.00
CA GLY A 94 -4.69 -7.26 9.80
C GLY A 94 -3.32 -7.06 9.19
N LEU A 95 -2.41 -6.37 9.88
CA LEU A 95 -1.08 -6.08 9.34
C LEU A 95 0.04 -6.91 9.94
N HIS A 96 -0.27 -7.68 10.97
CA HIS A 96 0.73 -8.37 11.76
C HIS A 96 1.62 -9.25 10.87
N ASP A 97 1.09 -10.06 9.98
CA ASP A 97 1.88 -10.95 9.11
C ASP A 97 2.46 -10.27 7.85
N MET A 98 2.36 -8.94 7.72
CA MET A 98 2.78 -8.23 6.51
C MET A 98 4.12 -7.53 6.65
N VAL A 99 4.92 -7.60 5.58
CA VAL A 99 6.11 -6.76 5.39
C VAL A 99 5.88 -5.86 4.19
N PHE A 100 5.89 -4.55 4.43
CA PHE A 100 5.85 -3.51 3.41
C PHE A 100 7.27 -3.15 3.00
N VAL A 101 7.53 -3.16 1.69
CA VAL A 101 8.81 -2.71 1.15
C VAL A 101 8.63 -1.32 0.55
N HIS A 102 9.36 -0.35 1.08
CA HIS A 102 9.39 1.01 0.59
C HIS A 102 10.67 1.26 -0.21
N LEU A 103 10.51 1.25 -1.54
CA LEU A 103 11.58 1.56 -2.49
C LEU A 103 11.70 3.08 -2.66
N ARG A 104 12.68 3.69 -1.99
CA ARG A 104 12.95 5.12 -2.03
C ARG A 104 13.83 5.44 -3.23
N SER A 105 13.38 6.35 -4.08
CA SER A 105 14.13 6.77 -5.27
C SER A 105 13.91 8.25 -5.47
N GLU A 106 14.89 8.92 -6.07
CA GLU A 106 14.66 10.27 -6.59
C GLU A 106 13.53 10.24 -7.62
N THR A 107 12.66 11.26 -7.57
CA THR A 107 11.52 11.40 -8.47
C THR A 107 11.93 11.44 -9.94
N GLY A 108 13.12 11.99 -10.25
CA GLY A 108 13.70 12.01 -11.59
C GLY A 108 13.91 10.61 -12.16
N ILE A 109 14.45 9.68 -11.37
CA ILE A 109 14.68 8.28 -11.80
C ILE A 109 13.35 7.59 -12.11
N ALA A 110 12.35 7.78 -11.24
CA ALA A 110 11.02 7.20 -11.44
C ALA A 110 10.33 7.79 -12.67
N ARG A 111 10.49 9.09 -12.92
CA ARG A 111 9.97 9.78 -14.11
C ARG A 111 10.61 9.28 -15.39
N ASP A 112 11.93 9.18 -15.43
CA ASP A 112 12.68 8.70 -16.60
C ASP A 112 12.30 7.25 -16.96
N ARG A 113 12.27 6.36 -15.95
CA ARG A 113 11.83 4.96 -16.12
C ARG A 113 10.37 4.84 -16.53
N LEU A 114 9.53 5.81 -16.15
CA LEU A 114 8.13 5.80 -16.52
C LEU A 114 7.92 6.30 -17.96
N LEU A 115 8.71 7.28 -18.42
CA LEU A 115 8.67 7.78 -19.79
C LEU A 115 9.05 6.71 -20.83
N THR A 116 9.92 5.77 -20.47
CA THR A 116 10.30 4.65 -21.34
C THR A 116 9.21 3.56 -21.42
N ARG A 117 8.23 3.55 -20.50
CA ARG A 117 7.08 2.63 -20.55
C ARG A 117 6.02 3.19 -21.52
N GLY A 118 5.94 2.59 -22.71
CA GLY A 118 5.05 3.03 -23.79
C GLY A 118 3.54 2.84 -23.55
N ASP A 119 3.13 2.22 -22.43
CA ASP A 119 1.73 1.85 -22.13
C ASP A 119 0.89 2.97 -21.51
N ARG A 120 1.52 4.08 -21.08
CA ARG A 120 0.89 5.22 -20.38
C ARG A 120 -0.07 4.78 -19.27
N SER A 121 0.24 3.67 -18.60
CA SER A 121 -0.68 3.04 -17.65
C SER A 121 -0.68 3.71 -16.27
N SER A 122 0.35 4.52 -15.98
CA SER A 122 0.49 5.18 -14.69
C SER A 122 -0.44 6.37 -14.52
N ARG A 123 -0.95 6.54 -13.28
CA ARG A 123 -1.71 7.74 -12.90
C ARG A 123 -0.87 9.02 -12.93
N LEU A 124 0.45 8.91 -12.93
CA LEU A 124 1.38 10.01 -13.13
C LEU A 124 1.56 10.39 -14.61
N GLN A 125 1.15 9.53 -15.55
CA GLN A 125 1.17 9.78 -17.00
C GLN A 125 -0.20 10.20 -17.55
N ARG A 126 -1.31 9.81 -16.90
CA ARG A 126 -2.69 10.08 -17.35
C ARG A 126 -3.18 11.50 -17.05
N THR A 127 -2.28 12.46 -17.06
CA THR A 127 -2.50 13.86 -16.72
C THR A 127 -3.10 14.61 -17.91
N SER A 128 -4.19 15.36 -17.71
CA SER A 128 -4.78 16.25 -18.73
C SER A 128 -3.91 17.51 -18.91
N PRO A 129 -4.15 18.35 -19.93
CA PRO A 129 -3.37 19.58 -20.15
C PRO A 129 -3.35 20.56 -18.95
N ASP A 130 -4.35 20.51 -18.05
CA ASP A 130 -4.43 21.32 -16.82
C ASP A 130 -3.67 20.71 -15.63
N SER A 131 -2.76 19.78 -15.88
CA SER A 131 -2.18 19.01 -14.79
C SER A 131 -1.19 19.81 -13.97
N ASP A 132 -1.44 19.77 -12.66
CA ASP A 132 -0.60 20.30 -11.60
C ASP A 132 0.90 20.08 -11.90
N PRO A 133 1.68 21.16 -12.15
CA PRO A 133 3.11 21.06 -12.42
C PRO A 133 3.88 20.39 -11.28
N ASP A 134 3.28 20.33 -10.08
CA ASP A 134 3.85 19.73 -8.89
C ASP A 134 3.39 18.28 -8.62
N LEU A 135 2.71 17.60 -9.56
CA LEU A 135 2.16 16.26 -9.32
C LEU A 135 3.21 15.25 -8.84
N TRP A 136 4.43 15.28 -9.37
CA TRP A 136 5.52 14.40 -8.94
C TRP A 136 5.99 14.72 -7.52
N SER A 137 6.06 16.00 -7.18
CA SER A 137 6.41 16.47 -5.83
C SER A 137 5.30 16.13 -4.83
N ALA A 138 4.03 16.24 -5.22
CA ALA A 138 2.88 15.83 -4.42
C ALA A 138 2.84 14.31 -4.20
N ALA A 139 3.16 13.54 -5.24
CA ALA A 139 3.30 12.08 -5.20
C ALA A 139 4.37 11.61 -4.21
N ASP A 140 5.57 12.20 -4.29
CA ASP A 140 6.67 11.91 -3.36
C ASP A 140 6.29 12.30 -1.92
N ARG A 141 5.75 13.52 -1.74
CA ARG A 141 5.31 13.99 -0.42
C ARG A 141 4.27 13.05 0.21
N ALA A 142 3.23 12.67 -0.54
CA ALA A 142 2.20 11.75 -0.05
C ALA A 142 2.78 10.37 0.29
N CYS A 143 3.76 9.90 -0.49
CA CYS A 143 4.44 8.63 -0.20
C CYS A 143 5.22 8.71 1.12
N ARG A 144 6.01 9.77 1.30
CA ARG A 144 6.78 10.01 2.54
C ARG A 144 5.88 10.19 3.75
N GLU A 145 4.77 10.91 3.62
CA GLU A 145 3.79 11.10 4.70
C GLU A 145 3.14 9.77 5.12
N MET A 146 2.79 8.92 4.15
CA MET A 146 2.26 7.58 4.43
C MET A 146 3.30 6.68 5.10
N ALA A 147 4.54 6.66 4.60
CA ALA A 147 5.64 5.90 5.20
C ALA A 147 5.89 6.34 6.64
N ALA A 148 6.04 7.64 6.89
CA ALA A 148 6.26 8.18 8.23
C ALA A 148 5.07 7.91 9.18
N THR A 149 3.85 7.89 8.66
CA THR A 149 2.65 7.52 9.45
C THR A 149 2.67 6.05 9.83
N LEU A 150 3.10 5.19 8.91
CA LEU A 150 3.25 3.76 9.17
C LEU A 150 4.36 3.51 10.19
N GLU A 151 5.54 4.13 10.03
CA GLU A 151 6.67 4.04 10.99
C GLU A 151 6.25 4.47 12.40
N ARG A 152 5.54 5.60 12.52
CA ARG A 152 4.99 6.05 13.82
C ARG A 152 3.96 5.08 14.40
N GLY A 153 3.10 4.52 13.55
CA GLY A 153 2.12 3.52 13.95
C GLY A 153 2.73 2.18 14.36
N MET A 154 3.94 1.86 13.87
CA MET A 154 4.69 0.67 14.24
C MET A 154 5.42 0.77 15.57
N GLY A 155 5.70 1.97 16.05
CA GLY A 155 6.34 2.20 17.34
C GLY A 155 5.42 2.01 18.56
N THR A 156 4.12 1.80 18.36
CA THR A 156 3.17 1.51 19.44
C THR A 156 2.90 0.00 19.50
N GLU A 157 3.13 -0.58 20.68
CA GLU A 157 3.55 -1.98 20.94
C GLU A 157 2.64 -3.13 20.46
N ASP A 158 1.58 -2.94 19.68
CA ASP A 158 0.59 -4.02 19.53
C ASP A 158 0.09 -4.36 18.12
N ARG A 159 0.29 -3.57 17.04
CA ARG A 159 -0.56 -3.78 15.83
C ARG A 159 -0.03 -3.61 14.41
N MET A 160 1.24 -3.36 14.14
CA MET A 160 1.63 -3.03 12.74
C MET A 160 2.69 -3.94 12.13
N GLY A 161 2.52 -4.22 10.83
CA GLY A 161 3.47 -4.94 9.99
C GLY A 161 4.82 -4.22 9.86
N VAL A 162 5.81 -4.84 9.23
CA VAL A 162 7.16 -4.27 9.14
C VAL A 162 7.32 -3.40 7.89
N LEU A 163 7.91 -2.21 8.01
CA LEU A 163 8.32 -1.38 6.87
C LEU A 163 9.83 -1.51 6.63
N ALA A 164 10.21 -2.12 5.51
CA ALA A 164 11.58 -2.22 5.04
C ALA A 164 11.84 -1.12 3.99
N ALA A 165 12.56 -0.07 4.37
CA ALA A 165 12.92 1.03 3.47
C ALA A 165 14.27 0.79 2.78
N ILE A 166 14.33 1.00 1.46
CA ILE A 166 15.51 0.73 0.63
C ILE A 166 15.75 1.90 -0.29
N ASP A 167 16.93 2.50 -0.22
CA ASP A 167 17.35 3.56 -1.14
C ASP A 167 17.84 2.98 -2.46
N ILE A 168 17.17 3.36 -3.54
CA ILE A 168 17.53 2.99 -4.91
C ILE A 168 18.41 4.08 -5.48
N GLU A 169 19.64 3.69 -5.78
CA GLU A 169 20.58 4.52 -6.51
C GLU A 169 20.25 4.54 -8.01
N ARG A 170 20.59 5.64 -8.69
CA ARG A 170 20.28 5.85 -10.11
C ARG A 170 20.79 4.72 -11.02
N LEU A 171 21.95 4.16 -10.68
CA LEU A 171 22.63 3.13 -11.48
C LEU A 171 22.39 1.70 -10.95
N ALA A 172 21.58 1.53 -9.90
CA ALA A 172 21.30 0.20 -9.36
C ALA A 172 20.53 -0.65 -10.39
N SER A 173 21.03 -1.85 -10.65
CA SER A 173 20.34 -2.83 -11.49
C SER A 173 19.07 -3.36 -10.79
N PRO A 174 18.06 -3.83 -11.54
CA PRO A 174 16.90 -4.50 -10.96
C PRO A 174 17.28 -5.66 -10.03
N GLU A 175 18.32 -6.43 -10.38
CA GLU A 175 18.85 -7.55 -9.61
C GLU A 175 19.45 -7.09 -8.27
N ASP A 176 20.19 -5.98 -8.26
CA ASP A 176 20.74 -5.39 -7.03
C ASP A 176 19.61 -4.92 -6.10
N VAL A 177 18.60 -4.25 -6.66
CA VAL A 177 17.44 -3.77 -5.90
C VAL A 177 16.66 -4.96 -5.32
N ALA A 178 16.46 -6.03 -6.09
CA ALA A 178 15.78 -7.24 -5.62
C ALA A 178 16.56 -7.93 -4.50
N SER A 179 17.89 -8.00 -4.61
CA SER A 179 18.76 -8.60 -3.59
C SER A 179 18.70 -7.81 -2.28
N ARG A 180 18.81 -6.49 -2.35
CA ARG A 180 18.67 -5.60 -1.17
C ARG A 180 17.27 -5.69 -0.55
N ALA A 181 16.23 -5.84 -1.37
CA ALA A 181 14.87 -6.05 -0.89
C ALA A 181 14.70 -7.36 -0.15
N LEU A 182 15.28 -8.44 -0.66
CA LEU A 182 15.28 -9.72 0.01
C LEU A 182 15.98 -9.64 1.38
N GLU A 183 17.14 -8.99 1.44
CA GLU A 183 17.88 -8.80 2.69
C GLU A 183 17.09 -7.99 3.72
N ALA A 184 16.47 -6.89 3.30
CA ALA A 184 15.67 -6.05 4.19
C ALA A 184 14.43 -6.80 4.71
N VAL A 185 13.74 -7.55 3.85
CA VAL A 185 12.61 -8.40 4.24
C VAL A 185 13.05 -9.52 5.19
N ARG A 186 14.20 -10.15 4.94
CA ARG A 186 14.73 -11.19 5.81
C ARG A 186 15.04 -10.65 7.21
N SER A 187 15.70 -9.49 7.30
CA SER A 187 15.99 -8.83 8.57
C SER A 187 14.72 -8.50 9.34
N ALA A 188 13.73 -7.90 8.66
CA ALA A 188 12.40 -7.64 9.21
C ALA A 188 11.72 -8.88 9.79
N CYS A 189 11.74 -10.00 9.05
CA CYS A 189 11.16 -11.27 9.50
C CYS A 189 11.92 -11.84 10.72
N LEU A 190 13.24 -11.76 10.75
CA LEU A 190 14.05 -12.25 11.87
C LEU A 190 13.83 -11.43 13.14
N GLU A 191 13.78 -10.10 13.04
CA GLU A 191 13.48 -9.22 14.17
C GLU A 191 12.12 -9.52 14.76
N ARG A 192 11.10 -9.67 13.91
CA ARG A 192 9.76 -10.06 14.32
C ARG A 192 9.75 -11.41 15.05
N HIS A 193 10.47 -12.40 14.53
CA HIS A 193 10.55 -13.72 15.17
C HIS A 193 11.20 -13.63 16.56
N ARG A 194 12.28 -12.86 16.70
CA ARG A 194 12.92 -12.61 18.01
C ARG A 194 11.97 -11.95 19.00
N GLN A 195 11.23 -10.93 18.56
CA GLN A 195 10.24 -10.24 19.39
C GLN A 195 9.16 -11.22 19.90
N SER A 196 8.62 -12.07 19.01
CA SER A 196 7.63 -13.09 19.38
C SER A 196 8.15 -14.11 20.41
N LEU A 197 9.43 -14.50 20.33
CA LEU A 197 10.04 -15.39 21.32
C LEU A 197 10.22 -14.71 22.67
N SER A 198 10.62 -13.43 22.68
CA SER A 198 10.82 -12.66 23.90
C SER A 198 9.52 -12.32 24.65
N SER A 199 8.42 -12.10 23.93
CA SER A 199 7.09 -11.87 24.51
C SER A 199 6.47 -13.15 25.06
N GLY A 200 6.79 -14.31 24.48
CA GLY A 200 6.34 -15.62 24.98
C GLY A 200 7.07 -16.13 26.23
N GLN A 201 8.20 -15.52 26.60
CA GLN A 201 8.94 -15.83 27.84
C GLN A 201 8.54 -14.96 29.04
N ARG A 202 7.65 -13.97 28.84
CA ARG A 202 7.15 -13.05 29.87
C ARG A 202 5.70 -13.32 30.28
N ALA A 203 5.10 -14.41 29.78
CA ALA A 203 3.73 -14.84 30.09
C ALA A 203 3.74 -16.05 31.03
#